data_AF-A0A7J4JKW9-F1
#
_entry.id   AF-A0A7J4JKW9-F1
#
_cell.length_a   1.000
_cell.length_b   1.000
_cell.length_c   1.000
_cell.angle_alpha   90.00
_cell.angle_beta   90.00
_cell.angle_gamma   90.00
#
_symmetry.space_group_name_H-M   'P 1'
#
loop_
_entity.id
_entity.type
_entity.pdbx_description
1 polymer ?
#
loop_
_entity_poly.entity_id
_entity_poly.type
_entity_poly.pdbx_seq_one_letter_code
_entity_poly.pdbx_strand_id
1 'polypeptide(L)' 'MPEDMSKFEQLKKDAVSLNPYKMQEQPVAFGIVALMLTFVVEDGAGGADLLEEKASKLPNASNVEVVSMDRL' A
#
# COMPACT_ATOMS: atom_id res chain seq x y z
N MET A 1 -2.83 5.77 2.28
CA MET A 1 -4.15 6.44 2.30
C MET A 1 -4.41 7.11 0.97
N PRO A 2 -5.62 7.00 0.38
CA PRO A 2 -5.98 7.72 -0.83
C PRO A 2 -6.05 9.24 -0.60
N GLU A 3 -5.65 10.04 -1.58
CA GLU A 3 -5.86 11.51 -1.58
C GLU A 3 -7.33 11.89 -1.68
N ASP A 4 -8.09 11.14 -2.46
CA ASP A 4 -9.51 11.37 -2.68
C ASP A 4 -10.22 10.03 -2.87
N MET A 5 -11.38 9.87 -2.23
CA MET A 5 -12.20 8.67 -2.35
C MET A 5 -12.66 8.43 -3.79
N SER A 6 -12.81 9.49 -4.59
CA SER A 6 -13.14 9.41 -6.02
C SER A 6 -12.07 8.68 -6.83
N LYS A 7 -10.83 8.64 -6.35
CA LYS A 7 -9.69 8.00 -7.02
C LYS A 7 -9.28 6.68 -6.39
N PHE A 8 -10.03 6.21 -5.39
CA PHE A 8 -9.72 4.96 -4.67
C PHE A 8 -9.64 3.74 -5.59
N GLU A 9 -10.56 3.64 -6.55
CA GLU A 9 -10.58 2.55 -7.55
C GLU A 9 -9.32 2.54 -8.42
N GLN A 10 -8.76 3.71 -8.76
CA GLN A 10 -7.51 3.81 -9.51
C GLN A 10 -6.33 3.42 -8.64
N LEU A 11 -6.26 3.94 -7.41
CA LEU A 11 -5.23 3.55 -6.45
C LEU A 11 -5.20 2.03 -6.23
N LYS A 12 -6.37 1.40 -6.15
CA LYS A 12 -6.50 -0.06 -6.02
C LYS A 12 -5.95 -0.79 -7.24
N LYS A 13 -6.23 -0.32 -8.47
CA LYS A 13 -5.65 -0.89 -9.70
C LYS A 13 -4.14 -0.76 -9.74
N ASP A 14 -3.62 0.41 -9.38
CA ASP A 14 -2.17 0.66 -9.35
C ASP A 14 -1.50 -0.20 -8.28
N ALA A 15 -2.12 -0.35 -7.11
CA ALA A 15 -1.66 -1.24 -6.04
C ALA A 15 -1.67 -2.72 -6.42
N VAL A 16 -2.66 -3.19 -7.19
CA VAL A 16 -2.70 -4.56 -7.72
C VAL A 16 -1.49 -4.83 -8.62
N SER A 17 -1.03 -3.84 -9.38
CA SER A 17 0.16 -3.98 -10.24
C SER A 17 1.46 -4.20 -9.45
N LEU A 18 1.48 -3.91 -8.15
CA LEU A 18 2.62 -4.20 -7.26
C LEU A 18 2.64 -5.65 -6.77
N ASN A 19 1.64 -6.46 -7.15
CA ASN A 19 1.50 -7.87 -6.81
C ASN A 19 1.58 -8.16 -5.29
N PRO A 20 0.77 -7.49 -4.47
CA PRO A 20 0.75 -7.69 -3.02
C PRO A 20 0.30 -9.10 -2.66
N TYR A 21 0.86 -9.66 -1.59
CA TYR A 21 0.41 -10.93 -1.02
C TYR A 21 -1.01 -10.84 -0.46
N LYS A 22 -1.35 -9.70 0.13
CA LYS A 22 -2.69 -9.44 0.68
C LYS A 22 -3.08 -7.99 0.44
N MET A 23 -4.35 -7.77 0.11
CA MET A 23 -4.96 -6.44 0.09
C MET A 23 -6.19 -6.43 0.98
N GLN A 24 -6.31 -5.41 1.82
CA GLN A 24 -7.45 -5.22 2.70
C GLN A 24 -7.86 -3.75 2.73
N GLU A 25 -9.14 -3.50 2.92
CA GLU A 25 -9.70 -2.17 3.04
C GLU A 25 -10.00 -1.92 4.52
N GLN A 26 -9.35 -0.92 5.10
CA GLN A 26 -9.50 -0.58 6.50
C GLN A 26 -10.19 0.78 6.64
N PRO A 27 -11.42 0.83 7.19
CA PRO A 27 -12.07 2.10 7.47
C PRO A 27 -11.29 2.83 8.57
N VAL A 28 -10.95 4.10 8.33
CA VAL A 28 -10.18 4.91 9.30
C VAL A 28 -11.14 5.84 10.05
N ALA A 29 -11.59 6.91 9.39
CA ALA A 29 -12.51 7.90 9.95
C ALA A 29 -13.12 8.76 8.82
N PHE A 30 -14.23 9.46 9.10
CA PHE A 30 -14.87 10.41 8.17
C PHE A 30 -15.20 9.83 6.77
N GLY A 31 -15.56 8.55 6.71
CA GLY A 31 -15.85 7.87 5.44
C GLY A 31 -14.62 7.59 4.57
N ILE A 32 -13.41 7.84 5.08
CA ILE A 32 -12.15 7.54 4.40
C ILE A 32 -11.77 6.09 4.68
N VAL A 33 -11.44 5.37 3.62
CA VAL A 33 -10.98 3.98 3.65
C VAL A 33 -9.50 3.95 3.27
N ALA A 34 -8.69 3.34 4.12
CA ALA A 34 -7.28 3.06 3.82
C ALA A 34 -7.15 1.71 3.11
N LEU A 35 -6.24 1.64 2.15
CA LEU A 35 -5.84 0.39 1.52
C LEU A 35 -4.61 -0.15 2.24
N MET A 36 -4.77 -1.30 2.89
CA MET A 36 -3.73 -2.06 3.55
C MET A 36 -3.16 -3.07 2.56
N LEU A 37 -1.86 -2.99 2.28
CA LEU A 37 -1.15 -3.89 1.39
C LEU A 37 -0.10 -4.66 2.19
N THR A 38 -0.12 -5.98 2.10
CA THR A 38 0.91 -6.84 2.68
C THR A 38 1.76 -7.40 1.55
N PHE A 39 3.07 -7.26 1.67
CA PHE A 39 4.03 -7.82 0.73
C PHE A 39 4.88 -8.86 1.46
N VAL A 40 5.18 -9.96 0.77
CA VAL A 40 6.14 -10.95 1.23
C VAL A 40 7.35 -10.81 0.32
N VAL A 41 8.47 -10.42 0.91
CA VAL A 41 9.76 -10.32 0.22
C VAL A 41 10.65 -11.47 0.67
N GLU A 42 11.51 -11.95 -0.22
CA GLU A 42 12.55 -12.89 0.19
C GLU A 42 13.50 -12.22 1.19
N ASP A 43 14.01 -13.01 2.14
CA ASP A 43 14.96 -12.54 3.16
C ASP A 43 16.31 -12.23 2.48
N GLY A 44 16.41 -11.03 1.94
CA GLY A 44 17.53 -10.52 1.16
C GLY A 44 17.63 -9.01 1.31
N ALA A 45 18.85 -8.48 1.22
CA ALA A 45 19.11 -7.06 1.44
C ALA A 45 18.38 -6.19 0.39
N GLY A 46 17.49 -5.30 0.86
CA GLY A 46 16.88 -4.23 0.05
C GLY A 46 15.48 -4.50 -0.51
N GLY A 47 14.85 -5.64 -0.20
CA GLY A 47 13.49 -5.93 -0.66
C GLY A 47 12.44 -4.94 -0.14
N ALA A 48 12.56 -4.53 1.12
CA ALA A 48 11.66 -3.58 1.77
C ALA A 48 11.85 -2.14 1.26
N ASP A 49 13.09 -1.68 1.11
CA ASP A 49 13.41 -0.32 0.65
C ASP A 49 12.88 -0.06 -0.78
N LEU A 50 13.03 -1.05 -1.67
CA LEU A 50 12.48 -0.97 -3.03
C LEU A 50 10.95 -0.92 -3.05
N LEU A 51 10.31 -1.55 -2.07
CA LEU A 51 8.86 -1.57 -1.92
C LEU A 51 8.34 -0.24 -1.39
N GLU A 52 9.01 0.34 -0.39
CA GLU A 52 8.70 1.69 0.08
C GLU A 52 8.86 2.72 -1.04
N GLU A 53 9.94 2.68 -1.80
CA GLU A 53 10.16 3.64 -2.89
C GLU A 53 9.09 3.52 -3.98
N LYS A 54 8.69 2.29 -4.35
CA LYS A 54 7.61 2.05 -5.30
C LYS A 54 6.26 2.47 -4.76
N ALA A 55 6.01 2.21 -3.48
CA ALA A 55 4.75 2.57 -2.83
C ALA A 55 4.61 4.09 -2.69
N SER A 56 5.66 4.82 -2.29
CA SER A 56 5.67 6.29 -2.25
C SER A 56 5.47 6.95 -3.62
N LYS A 57 5.77 6.24 -4.72
CA LYS A 57 5.52 6.70 -6.09
C LYS A 57 4.12 6.37 -6.61
N LEU A 58 3.27 5.71 -5.83
CA LEU A 58 1.90 5.40 -6.25
C LEU A 58 1.11 6.71 -6.45
N PRO A 59 0.59 6.96 -7.66
CA PRO A 59 -0.24 8.14 -7.90
C PRO A 59 -1.54 8.02 -7.11
N ASN A 60 -2.03 9.14 -6.59
CA ASN A 60 -3.27 9.26 -5.79
C ASN A 60 -3.20 8.66 -4.37
N ALA A 61 -2.02 8.25 -3.90
CA ALA A 61 -1.76 7.99 -2.49
C ALA A 61 -1.30 9.29 -1.81
N SER A 62 -2.05 9.78 -0.81
CA SER A 62 -1.70 10.99 -0.05
C SER A 62 -0.56 10.73 0.92
N ASN A 63 -0.60 9.55 1.53
CA ASN A 63 0.38 9.12 2.50
C ASN A 63 0.60 7.62 2.37
N VAL A 64 1.84 7.19 2.44
CA VAL A 64 2.25 5.79 2.45
C VAL A 64 3.08 5.59 3.70
N GLU A 65 2.69 4.60 4.50
CA GLU A 65 3.29 4.34 5.80
C GLU A 65 3.39 2.84 6.00
N VAL A 66 4.52 2.38 6.51
CA VAL A 66 4.71 0.99 6.93
C VAL A 66 4.18 0.83 8.34
N VAL A 67 3.04 0.13 8.46
CA VAL A 67 2.34 -0.05 9.74
C VAL A 67 2.96 -1.17 10.58
N SER A 68 3.43 -2.23 9.94
CA SER A 68 4.11 -3.34 10.60
C SER A 68 5.10 -4.02 9.66
N MET A 69 6.17 -4.56 10.24
CA MET A 69 7.16 -5.37 9.55
C MET A 69 7.42 -6.60 10.41
N ASP A 70 7.12 -7.76 9.85
CA ASP A 70 7.26 -9.05 10.51
C ASP A 70 8.10 -9.99 9.65
N ARG A 71 8.77 -10.94 10.30
CA ARG A 71 9.47 -12.05 9.62
C ARG A 71 8.55 -13.27 9.62
N LEU A 72 8.42 -13.94 8.47
CA LEU A 72 7.62 -15.15 8.28
C LEU A 72 8.43 -16.42 8.50
#